data_AF-A0A355F7I4-F1
#
_entry.id   AF-A0A355F7I4-F1
#
_cell.length_a   1.000
_cell.length_b   1.000
_cell.length_c   1.000
_cell.angle_alpha   90.00
_cell.angle_beta   90.00
_cell.angle_gamma   90.00
#
_symmetry.space_group_name_H-M   'P 1'
#
loop_
_entity.id
_entity.type
_entity.pdbx_description
1 polymer ?
#
loop_
_entity_poly.entity_id
_entity_poly.type
_entity_poly.pdbx_seq_one_letter_code
_entity_poly.pdbx_strand_id
1 'polypeptide(L)'
;MLRDLRRALSEAISDSSEVSRTLRRIREEGYSLFLLVDCKRDLLDEEDDEMPVASRRSARQPDPVFQINGPDLHFLRSIGIDPTRRT
;
A
#
# COMPACT_ATOMS: atom_id res chain seq x y z
N MET A 1 2.06 -11.52 20.04
CA MET A 1 1.75 -10.08 20.14
C MET A 1 0.76 -9.60 19.09
N LEU A 2 1.09 -9.52 17.78
CA LEU A 2 0.14 -9.02 16.76
C LEU A 2 -1.12 -9.90 16.59
N ARG A 3 -0.95 -11.22 16.70
CA ARG A 3 -2.08 -12.16 16.70
C ARG A 3 -3.00 -11.95 17.92
N ASP A 4 -2.41 -11.66 19.07
CA ASP A 4 -3.14 -11.45 20.32
C ASP A 4 -3.89 -10.11 20.28
N LEU A 5 -3.25 -9.06 19.75
CA LEU A 5 -3.90 -7.77 19.48
C LEU A 5 -5.08 -7.93 18.52
N ARG A 6 -4.88 -8.65 17.40
CA ARG A 6 -5.97 -8.94 16.46
C ARG A 6 -7.13 -9.67 17.15
N ARG A 7 -6.82 -10.66 17.99
CA ARG A 7 -7.84 -11.41 18.73
C ARG A 7 -8.61 -10.51 19.69
N ALA A 8 -7.90 -9.75 20.53
CA ALA A 8 -8.50 -8.83 21.49
C ALA A 8 -9.35 -7.75 20.80
N LEU A 9 -8.88 -7.21 19.66
CA LEU A 9 -9.62 -6.23 18.88
C LEU A 9 -10.89 -6.84 18.27
N SER A 10 -10.81 -8.06 17.75
CA SER A 10 -11.98 -8.77 17.19
C SER A 10 -13.03 -9.04 18.26
N GLU A 11 -12.60 -9.41 19.47
CA GLU A 11 -13.47 -9.66 20.62
C GLU A 11 -14.13 -8.36 21.08
N ALA A 12 -13.37 -7.28 21.26
CA ALA A 12 -13.90 -5.97 21.63
C ALA A 12 -14.89 -5.39 20.61
N ILE A 13 -14.65 -5.58 19.30
CA ILE A 13 -15.58 -5.16 18.25
C ILE A 13 -16.86 -5.99 18.30
N SER A 14 -16.75 -7.29 18.58
CA SER A 14 -17.90 -8.20 18.62
C SER A 14 -18.79 -7.96 19.84
N ASP A 15 -18.18 -7.64 20.98
CA ASP A 15 -18.90 -7.37 22.24
C ASP A 15 -19.52 -5.96 22.27
N SER A 16 -19.00 -5.03 21.47
CA SER A 16 -19.56 -3.68 21.39
C SER A 16 -20.80 -3.63 20.49
N SER A 17 -21.96 -3.55 21.15
CA SER A 17 -23.25 -3.37 20.47
C SER A 17 -23.34 -2.06 19.67
N GLU A 18 -22.64 -1.01 20.12
CA GLU A 18 -22.57 0.28 19.41
C GLU A 18 -21.80 0.15 18.09
N VAL A 19 -20.60 -0.44 18.14
CA VAL A 19 -19.78 -0.67 16.94
C VAL A 19 -20.54 -1.57 15.95
N SER A 20 -21.20 -2.61 16.45
CA SER A 20 -22.03 -3.51 15.62
C SER A 20 -23.17 -2.79 14.89
N ARG A 21 -23.87 -1.85 15.55
CA ARG A 21 -24.91 -1.03 14.92
C ARG A 21 -24.33 -0.13 13.82
N THR A 22 -23.21 0.52 14.09
CA THR A 22 -22.54 1.40 13.12
C THR A 22 -22.04 0.62 11.90
N LEU A 23 -21.39 -0.53 12.09
CA LEU A 23 -20.94 -1.41 11.00
C LEU A 23 -22.11 -1.90 10.14
N ARG A 24 -23.26 -2.19 10.76
CA ARG A 24 -24.47 -2.57 10.03
C ARG A 24 -24.98 -1.44 9.15
N ARG A 25 -25.09 -0.22 9.69
CA ARG A 25 -25.53 0.96 8.94
C ARG A 25 -24.65 1.23 7.73
N ILE A 26 -23.32 1.18 7.90
CA ILE A 26 -22.37 1.39 6.80
C ILE A 26 -22.54 0.33 5.70
N ARG A 27 -22.80 -0.94 6.06
CA ARG A 27 -23.09 -1.98 5.06
C ARG A 27 -24.44 -1.80 4.37
N GLU A 28 -25.46 -1.34 5.09
CA GLU A 28 -26.79 -1.03 4.53
C GLU A 28 -26.71 0.14 3.53
N GLU A 29 -25.77 1.07 3.72
CA GLU A 29 -25.44 2.13 2.77
C GLU A 29 -24.62 1.62 1.55
N GLY A 30 -24.27 0.33 1.51
CA GLY A 30 -23.60 -0.32 0.37
C GLY A 30 -22.07 -0.34 0.44
N TYR A 31 -21.47 0.10 1.55
CA TYR A 31 -20.02 0.12 1.70
C TYR A 31 -19.45 -1.22 2.18
N SER A 32 -18.24 -1.54 1.72
CA SER A 32 -17.43 -2.65 2.23
C SER A 32 -16.37 -2.11 3.19
N LEU A 33 -16.26 -2.71 4.38
CA LEU A 33 -15.31 -2.29 5.41
C LEU A 33 -14.10 -3.22 5.47
N PHE A 34 -12.93 -2.60 5.60
CA PHE A 34 -11.68 -3.28 5.90
C PHE A 34 -10.93 -2.49 6.98
N LEU A 35 -10.44 -3.18 8.01
CA LEU A 35 -9.60 -2.60 9.04
C LEU A 35 -8.16 -3.06 8.83
N LEU A 36 -7.26 -2.12 8.57
CA LEU A 36 -5.83 -2.38 8.46
C LEU A 36 -5.16 -2.00 9.79
N VAL A 37 -4.54 -2.97 10.43
CA VAL A 37 -3.72 -2.73 11.63
C VAL A 37 -2.27 -2.72 11.17
N ASP A 38 -1.67 -1.53 11.12
CA ASP A 38 -0.23 -1.37 10.91
C ASP A 38 0.45 -1.20 12.27
N CYS A 39 1.53 -1.94 12.49
CA CYS A 39 2.33 -1.85 13.71
C CYS A 39 3.77 -1.64 13.30
N LYS A 40 4.20 -0.39 13.32
CA LYS A 40 5.60 -0.02 13.14
C LYS A 40 6.27 -0.01 14.50
N ARG A 41 7.45 -0.61 14.57
CA ARG A 41 8.31 -0.49 15.73
C ARG A 41 9.06 0.82 15.55
N ASP A 42 8.78 1.80 16.41
CA ASP A 42 9.59 3.02 16.46
C ASP A 42 11.00 2.61 16.91
N LEU A 43 11.89 2.44 15.95
CA LEU A 43 13.32 2.58 16.18
C LEU A 43 13.57 4.08 16.13
N LEU A 44 13.33 4.73 17.27
CA LEU A 44 14.02 5.99 17.54
C LEU A 44 15.51 5.63 17.58
N ASP A 45 16.30 6.32 16.76
CA ASP A 45 17.68 6.05 16.31
C ASP A 45 17.63 5.47 14.88
N GLU A 46 17.84 6.21 13.79
CA GLU A 46 18.62 7.43 13.55
C GLU A 46 18.03 8.20 12.35
N GLU A 47 18.57 9.41 12.17
CA GLU A 47 18.23 10.49 11.24
C GLU A 47 17.91 10.10 9.78
N ASP A 48 17.05 10.93 9.17
CA ASP A 48 16.83 11.11 7.72
C ASP A 48 16.62 9.86 6.85
N ASP A 49 15.39 9.65 6.38
CA ASP A 49 15.14 9.75 4.93
C ASP A 49 13.64 9.78 4.61
N GLU A 50 13.34 10.40 3.48
CA GLU A 50 12.04 10.89 3.05
C GLU A 50 10.96 9.81 2.96
N MET A 51 9.72 10.19 3.29
CA MET A 51 8.54 9.42 2.92
C MET A 51 8.39 9.34 1.39
N PRO A 52 8.16 8.16 0.79
CA PRO A 52 7.38 8.05 -0.43
C PRO A 52 6.03 7.42 -0.10
N VAL A 53 4.99 8.24 -0.25
CA VAL A 53 3.61 7.77 -0.36
C VAL A 53 3.51 6.86 -1.59
N ALA A 54 2.93 5.67 -1.38
CA ALA A 54 2.54 4.68 -2.37
C ALA A 54 3.67 3.86 -3.05
N SER A 55 3.85 2.61 -2.59
CA SER A 55 3.69 1.46 -3.49
C SER A 55 3.70 0.16 -2.69
N ARG A 56 2.52 -0.47 -2.60
CA ARG A 56 2.38 -1.89 -2.24
C ARG A 56 3.06 -2.72 -3.33
N ARG A 57 4.31 -3.16 -3.13
CA ARG A 57 4.87 -4.30 -3.88
C ARG A 57 5.58 -5.24 -2.91
N SER A 58 5.17 -6.50 -3.01
CA SER A 58 5.59 -7.65 -2.21
C SER A 58 7.10 -7.67 -1.96
N ALA A 59 7.50 -7.84 -0.69
CA ALA A 59 8.86 -7.82 -0.17
C ALA A 59 9.73 -9.03 -0.59
N ARG A 60 9.73 -9.40 -1.88
CA ARG A 60 10.62 -10.44 -2.41
C ARG A 60 10.96 -10.34 -3.89
N GLN A 61 10.60 -9.26 -4.57
CA GLN A 61 11.07 -9.04 -5.93
C GLN A 61 12.26 -8.08 -5.89
N PRO A 62 13.34 -8.34 -6.66
CA PRO A 62 14.39 -7.36 -6.86
C PRO A 62 13.75 -6.08 -7.38
N ASP A 63 14.31 -4.92 -7.00
CA ASP A 63 13.82 -3.64 -7.48
C ASP A 63 13.64 -3.68 -8.99
N PRO A 64 12.48 -3.25 -9.51
CA PRO A 64 12.22 -3.32 -10.94
C PRO A 64 13.25 -2.45 -11.66
N VAL A 65 14.16 -3.10 -12.38
CA VAL A 65 15.12 -2.42 -13.24
C VAL A 65 14.34 -1.84 -14.42
N PHE A 66 14.40 -0.53 -14.59
CA PHE A 66 13.86 0.11 -15.77
C PHE A 66 14.57 -0.42 -17.02
N GLN A 67 13.79 -0.98 -17.95
CA GLN A 67 14.28 -1.52 -19.22
C GLN A 67 13.42 -0.96 -20.36
N ILE A 68 14.06 -0.51 -21.43
CA ILE A 68 13.40 -0.04 -22.65
C ILE A 68 13.48 -1.17 -23.69
N ASN A 69 12.33 -1.65 -24.17
CA ASN A 69 12.26 -2.67 -25.21
C ASN A 69 12.02 -2.07 -26.61
N GLY A 70 12.07 -2.89 -27.66
CA GLY A 70 11.85 -2.46 -29.05
C GLY A 70 10.54 -1.68 -29.30
N PRO A 71 9.38 -2.10 -28.77
CA PRO A 71 8.14 -1.33 -28.88
C PRO A 71 8.21 0.03 -28.20
N ASP A 72 8.87 0.12 -27.04
CA ASP A 72 9.05 1.37 -26.31
C ASP A 72 9.90 2.35 -27.12
N LEU A 73 10.95 1.87 -27.81
CA LEU A 73 11.74 2.68 -28.74
C LEU A 73 10.94 3.22 -29.92
N HIS A 74 9.94 2.47 -30.40
CA HIS A 74 9.06 2.95 -31.46
C HIS A 74 8.12 4.05 -30.95
N PHE A 75 7.51 3.83 -29.78
CA PHE A 75 6.65 4.82 -29.14
C PHE A 75 7.42 6.11 -28.83
N LEU A 76 8.58 6.02 -28.17
CA LEU A 76 9.40 7.18 -27.83
C LEU A 76 9.73 8.00 -29.09
N ARG A 77 10.13 7.34 -30.19
CA ARG A 77 10.38 8.03 -31.47
C ARG A 77 9.13 8.69 -32.05
N SER A 78 7.96 8.07 -31.92
CA SER A 78 6.70 8.65 -32.40
C SER A 78 6.30 9.95 -31.70
N ILE A 79 6.73 10.13 -30.44
CA ILE A 79 6.52 11.36 -29.67
C ILE A 79 7.74 12.30 -29.71
N GLY A 80 8.72 12.02 -30.58
CA GLY A 80 9.89 12.88 -30.79
C GLY A 80 11.04 12.68 -29.79
N ILE A 81 10.97 11.65 -28.94
CA ILE A 81 12.03 11.30 -27.99
C ILE A 81 12.88 10.18 -28.59
N ASP A 82 14.15 10.46 -28.89
CA ASP A 82 15.10 9.43 -29.32
C ASP A 82 16.09 9.10 -28.19
N PRO A 83 15.86 8.03 -27.42
CA PRO A 83 16.73 7.65 -26.30
C PRO A 83 18.13 7.17 -26.75
N THR A 84 18.36 6.98 -28.05
CA THR A 84 19.66 6.58 -28.60
C THR A 84 20.50 7.77 -29.08
N ARG A 85 19.92 8.98 -29.08
CA ARG A 85 20.61 10.20 -29.50
C ARG A 85 21.52 10.67 -28.36
N ARG A 86 22.84 10.54 -28.57
CA ARG A 86 23.84 11.15 -27.68
C ARG A 86 23.85 12.67 -27.88
N THR A 87 23.63 13.41 -26.81
CA THR A 87 23.97 14.83 -26.69
C THR A 87 25.45 15.01 -26.41
#